data_AF-A0A7V9PP27-F1
#
_entry.id   AF-A0A7V9PP27-F1
#
_cell.length_a   1.000
_cell.length_b   1.000
_cell.length_c   1.000
_cell.angle_alpha   90.00
_cell.angle_beta   90.00
_cell.angle_gamma   90.00
#
_symmetry.space_group_name_H-M   'P 1'
#
loop_
_entity.id
_entity.type
_entity.pdbx_description
1 polymer ?
#
loop_
_entity_poly.entity_id
_entity_poly.type
_entity_poly.pdbx_seq_one_letter_code
_entity_poly.pdbx_strand_id
1 'polypeptide(L)'
;DGLLDTREPVGRSLGREAIGEAQLVLAPALAVDRSGGRLGQGGGSYDRALGRTTATVLAVVFDAEVLDAVPVEPHDRRVDGALTPGGGIMRFAGAVP
;
A
#
# COMPACT_ATOMS: atom_id res chain seq x y z
N ASP A 1 15.56 -19.05 -3.35
CA ASP A 1 14.35 -19.67 -2.81
C ASP A 1 13.44 -18.59 -2.22
N GLY A 2 12.74 -17.87 -3.10
CA GLY A 2 11.83 -16.78 -2.75
C GLY A 2 10.41 -17.30 -2.69
N LEU A 3 9.70 -17.00 -1.60
CA LEU A 3 8.46 -17.66 -1.17
C LEU A 3 7.29 -17.61 -2.20
N LEU A 4 7.36 -16.83 -3.28
CA LEU A 4 6.25 -16.60 -4.24
C LEU A 4 6.69 -16.21 -5.68
N ASP A 5 7.86 -16.64 -6.19
CA ASP A 5 8.39 -16.22 -7.52
C ASP A 5 8.56 -14.69 -7.72
N THR A 6 8.50 -13.94 -6.62
CA THR A 6 8.75 -12.50 -6.62
C THR A 6 10.23 -12.23 -6.87
N ARG A 7 10.55 -11.44 -7.90
CA ARG A 7 11.92 -10.96 -8.11
C ARG A 7 12.26 -9.92 -7.04
N GLU A 8 13.42 -10.10 -6.40
CA GLU A 8 13.94 -9.16 -5.43
C GLU A 8 15.04 -8.28 -6.04
N PRO A 9 15.23 -7.04 -5.54
CA PRO A 9 16.34 -6.20 -5.97
C PRO A 9 17.69 -6.88 -5.72
N VAL A 10 18.57 -6.86 -6.71
CA VAL A 10 19.96 -7.34 -6.58
C VAL A 10 20.87 -6.23 -6.05
N GLY A 11 21.92 -6.60 -5.32
CA GLY A 11 22.93 -5.67 -4.80
C GLY A 11 22.88 -5.48 -3.29
N ARG A 12 23.37 -4.34 -2.82
CA ARG A 12 23.44 -4.03 -1.37
C ARG A 12 22.03 -3.79 -0.83
N SER A 13 21.68 -4.53 0.22
CA SER A 13 20.47 -4.24 1.01
C SER A 13 20.61 -2.90 1.74
N LEU A 14 19.59 -2.05 1.60
CA LEU A 14 19.49 -0.75 2.31
C LEU A 14 18.88 -0.89 3.72
N GLY A 15 18.44 -2.10 4.10
CA GLY A 15 17.78 -2.35 5.38
C GLY A 15 16.30 -1.93 5.40
N ARG A 16 15.61 -2.27 6.49
CA ARG A 16 14.15 -2.10 6.62
C ARG A 16 13.72 -0.64 6.81
N GLU A 17 14.60 0.21 7.31
CA GLU A 17 14.29 1.62 7.60
C GLU A 17 14.42 2.51 6.36
N ALA A 18 15.02 2.02 5.27
CA ALA A 18 15.21 2.78 4.02
C ALA A 18 13.90 3.25 3.39
N ILE A 19 12.77 2.58 3.68
CA ILE A 19 11.45 3.03 3.23
C ILE A 19 11.06 4.41 3.79
N GLY A 20 11.66 4.82 4.92
CA GLY A 20 11.47 6.15 5.49
C GLY A 20 12.03 7.28 4.62
N GLU A 21 12.94 6.97 3.68
CA GLU A 21 13.48 7.95 2.72
C GLU A 21 12.58 8.13 1.48
N ALA A 22 11.59 7.27 1.30
CA ALA A 22 10.67 7.35 0.17
C ALA A 22 9.73 8.57 0.31
N GLN A 23 9.43 9.22 -0.81
CA GLN A 23 8.38 10.26 -0.87
C GLN A 23 7.02 9.67 -1.29
N LEU A 24 7.04 8.54 -1.98
CA LEU A 24 5.87 7.82 -2.48
C LEU A 24 6.08 6.30 -2.37
N VAL A 25 5.07 5.59 -1.89
CA VAL A 25 5.01 4.12 -1.89
C VAL A 25 3.81 3.67 -2.71
N LEU A 26 4.07 2.84 -3.71
CA LEU A 26 3.04 2.12 -4.46
C LEU A 26 2.81 0.77 -3.76
N ALA A 27 1.67 0.64 -3.11
CA ALA A 27 1.34 -0.55 -2.34
C ALA A 27 0.36 -1.44 -3.11
N PRO A 28 0.66 -2.73 -3.33
CA PRO A 28 -0.30 -3.65 -3.90
C PRO A 28 -1.46 -3.90 -2.93
N ALA A 29 -2.64 -4.16 -3.48
CA ALA A 29 -3.83 -4.53 -2.74
C ALA A 29 -4.72 -5.44 -3.59
N LEU A 30 -5.60 -6.20 -2.94
CA LEU A 30 -6.70 -6.93 -3.59
C LEU A 30 -7.93 -6.03 -3.78
N ALA A 31 -8.10 -5.05 -2.88
CA ALA A 31 -9.12 -4.03 -2.96
C ALA A 31 -8.76 -2.84 -2.05
N VAL A 32 -9.36 -1.68 -2.31
CA VAL A 32 -9.24 -0.48 -1.49
C VAL A 32 -10.60 0.20 -1.38
N ASP A 33 -10.86 0.86 -0.25
CA ASP A 33 -12.03 1.72 -0.09
C ASP A 33 -11.66 3.21 0.00
N ARG A 34 -12.65 4.09 -0.18
CA ARG A 34 -12.46 5.54 -0.18
C ARG A 34 -12.14 6.13 1.20
N SER A 35 -12.18 5.33 2.26
CA SER A 35 -11.69 5.73 3.59
C SER A 35 -10.19 5.44 3.75
N GLY A 36 -9.56 4.82 2.75
CA GLY A 36 -8.16 4.40 2.77
C GLY A 36 -7.96 3.00 3.36
N GLY A 37 -9.03 2.25 3.63
CA GLY A 37 -8.93 0.83 3.99
C GLY A 37 -8.35 0.03 2.82
N ARG A 38 -7.43 -0.90 3.11
CA ARG A 38 -6.71 -1.67 2.09
C ARG A 38 -6.71 -3.15 2.44
N LEU A 39 -7.24 -3.98 1.54
CA LEU A 39 -7.21 -5.43 1.69
C LEU A 39 -5.96 -6.02 1.02
N GLY A 40 -5.07 -6.61 1.82
CA GLY A 40 -3.90 -7.35 1.33
C GLY A 40 -4.12 -8.87 1.27
N GLN A 41 -3.05 -9.64 1.02
CA GLN A 41 -3.08 -11.11 0.99
C GLN A 41 -3.01 -11.76 2.40
N GLY A 42 -3.09 -10.99 3.48
CA GLY A 42 -3.18 -11.51 4.87
C GLY A 42 -1.86 -11.68 5.64
N GLY A 43 -0.68 -11.38 5.07
CA GLY A 43 0.62 -11.53 5.77
C GLY A 43 1.07 -10.34 6.63
N GLY A 44 0.32 -9.23 6.62
CA GLY A 44 0.65 -7.98 7.34
C GLY A 44 2.01 -7.36 6.99
N SER A 45 2.61 -7.77 5.86
CA SER A 45 3.96 -7.33 5.48
C SER A 45 4.01 -5.82 5.22
N TYR A 46 3.04 -5.32 4.46
CA TYR A 46 2.98 -3.91 4.13
C TYR A 46 2.56 -3.06 5.33
N ASP A 47 1.68 -3.51 6.23
CA ASP A 47 1.31 -2.72 7.41
C ASP A 47 2.52 -2.48 8.33
N ARG A 48 3.38 -3.50 8.47
CA ARG A 48 4.67 -3.35 9.15
C ARG A 48 5.61 -2.40 8.41
N ALA A 49 5.69 -2.47 7.09
CA ALA A 49 6.58 -1.62 6.29
C ALA A 49 6.13 -0.15 6.29
N LEU A 50 4.84 0.09 6.05
CA LEU A 50 4.22 1.41 6.03
C LEU A 50 4.29 2.09 7.40
N GLY A 51 4.32 1.34 8.49
CA GLY A 51 4.58 1.88 9.83
C GLY A 51 5.97 2.50 10.04
N ARG A 52 6.89 2.42 9.05
CA ARG A 52 8.24 3.02 9.09
C ARG A 52 8.42 4.24 8.20
N THR A 53 7.35 4.73 7.54
CA THR A 53 7.45 5.83 6.59
C THR A 53 6.30 6.81 6.76
N THR A 54 6.55 8.07 6.39
CA THR A 54 5.54 9.13 6.26
C THR A 54 5.29 9.49 4.79
N ALA A 55 5.79 8.68 3.87
CA ALA A 55 5.55 8.82 2.44
C ALA A 55 4.05 8.83 2.13
N THR A 56 3.68 9.48 1.03
CA THR A 56 2.36 9.24 0.44
C THR A 56 2.27 7.79 -0.02
N VAL A 57 1.18 7.11 0.29
CA VAL A 57 0.92 5.72 -0.05
C VAL A 57 -0.28 5.64 -0.99
N LEU A 58 -0.08 5.08 -2.18
CA LEU A 58 -1.15 4.80 -3.12
C LEU A 58 -1.33 3.29 -3.27
N ALA A 59 -2.56 2.81 -3.08
CA ALA A 59 -2.93 1.45 -3.44
C ALA A 59 -2.97 1.31 -4.97
N VAL A 60 -2.27 0.32 -5.53
CA VAL A 60 -2.33 0.02 -6.96
C VAL A 60 -3.35 -1.10 -7.17
N VAL A 61 -4.45 -0.76 -7.83
CA VAL A 61 -5.62 -1.64 -8.00
C VAL A 61 -6.30 -1.34 -9.35
N PHE A 62 -7.09 -2.28 -9.85
CA PHE A 62 -7.98 -2.04 -10.99
C PHE A 62 -9.19 -1.20 -10.58
N ASP A 63 -9.84 -0.57 -11.56
CA ASP A 63 -10.99 0.31 -11.32
C ASP A 63 -12.14 -0.40 -10.59
N ALA A 64 -12.33 -1.70 -10.82
CA ALA A 64 -13.35 -2.52 -10.15
C ALA A 64 -13.00 -2.95 -8.72
N GLU A 65 -11.75 -2.75 -8.30
CA GLU A 65 -11.23 -3.11 -6.97
C GLU A 65 -11.25 -1.91 -6.00
N VAL A 66 -11.75 -0.76 -6.46
CA VAL A 66 -12.15 0.37 -5.61
C VAL A 66 -13.58 0.13 -5.14
N LEU A 67 -13.72 -0.37 -3.91
CA LEU A 67 -15.00 -0.79 -3.33
C LEU A 67 -15.57 0.28 -2.39
N ASP A 68 -16.83 0.11 -1.99
CA ASP A 68 -17.45 0.98 -1.00
C ASP A 68 -16.86 0.78 0.40
N ALA A 69 -16.48 -0.46 0.74
CA ALA A 69 -15.81 -0.81 1.98
C ALA A 69 -14.97 -2.08 1.81
N VAL A 70 -13.86 -2.15 2.54
CA VAL A 70 -13.09 -3.40 2.73
C VAL A 70 -13.00 -3.76 4.22
N PRO A 71 -12.79 -5.05 4.58
CA PRO A 71 -12.46 -5.40 5.96
C PRO A 71 -11.19 -4.68 6.41
N VAL A 72 -11.22 -4.10 7.60
CA VAL A 72 -10.08 -3.43 8.23
C VAL A 72 -9.96 -3.85 9.69
N GLU A 73 -8.72 -3.97 10.16
CA GLU A 73 -8.37 -4.21 11.55
C GLU A 73 -7.71 -2.97 12.17
N PRO A 74 -7.74 -2.81 13.51
CA PRO A 74 -7.19 -1.62 14.18
C PRO A 74 -5.70 -1.35 13.91
N HIS A 75 -4.95 -2.38 13.50
CA HIS A 75 -3.53 -2.28 13.24
C HIS A 75 -3.19 -2.05 11.76
N ASP A 76 -4.20 -2.05 10.87
CA ASP A 76 -4.00 -1.82 9.46
C ASP A 76 -3.59 -0.37 9.18
N ARG A 77 -2.64 -0.20 8.26
CA ARG A 77 -2.21 1.13 7.82
C ARG A 77 -3.08 1.58 6.67
N ARG A 78 -3.78 2.70 6.86
CA ARG A 78 -4.56 3.35 5.80
C ARG A 78 -3.63 3.89 4.70
N VAL A 79 -4.13 3.91 3.48
CA VAL A 79 -3.48 4.54 2.33
C VAL A 79 -4.08 5.93 2.05
N ASP A 80 -3.32 6.78 1.36
CA ASP A 80 -3.74 8.14 0.99
C ASP A 80 -4.62 8.19 -0.27
N GLY A 81 -4.64 7.10 -1.04
CA GLY A 81 -5.32 7.08 -2.33
C GLY A 81 -5.16 5.77 -3.08
N ALA A 82 -5.65 5.76 -4.31
CA ALA A 82 -5.50 4.68 -5.28
C ALA A 82 -4.91 5.17 -6.60
N LEU A 83 -4.20 4.29 -7.29
CA LEU A 83 -3.78 4.46 -8.68
C LEU A 83 -4.47 3.38 -9.52
N THR A 84 -5.39 3.78 -10.40
CA THR A 84 -6.12 2.86 -11.29
C THR A 84 -5.81 3.14 -12.77
N PRO A 85 -5.93 2.15 -13.66
CA PRO A 85 -5.72 2.35 -15.10
C PRO A 85 -6.70 3.35 -15.73
N GLY A 86 -7.99 3.29 -15.38
CA GLY A 86 -9.01 4.15 -15.96
C GLY A 86 -9.09 5.55 -15.34
N GLY A 87 -8.82 5.66 -14.04
CA GLY A 87 -8.98 6.89 -13.26
C GLY A 87 -7.68 7.64 -12.93
N GLY A 88 -6.51 7.02 -13.13
CA GLY A 88 -5.25 7.57 -12.69
C GLY A 88 -5.19 7.67 -11.16
N ILE A 89 -4.67 8.77 -10.63
CA ILE A 89 -4.53 8.98 -9.18
C ILE A 89 -5.85 9.49 -8.59
N MET A 90 -6.41 8.72 -7.66
CA MET A 90 -7.53 9.11 -6.81
C MET A 90 -7.03 9.34 -5.39
N ARG A 91 -7.19 10.56 -4.86
CA ARG A 91 -6.85 10.87 -3.46
C ARG A 91 -8.05 10.68 -2.55
N PHE A 92 -7.83 10.10 -1.38
CA PHE A 92 -8.85 9.95 -0.35
C PHE A 92 -8.74 11.09 0.68
N ALA A 93 -9.88 11.56 1.16
CA ALA A 93 -9.91 12.58 2.21
C ALA A 93 -9.59 11.91 3.56
N GLY A 94 -8.56 12.38 4.27
CA GLY A 94 -8.34 12.02 5.67
C GLY A 94 -7.07 11.25 6.02
N ALA A 95 -6.13 11.06 5.10
CA ALA A 95 -4.78 10.66 5.50
C ALA A 95 -4.02 11.89 6.02
N VAL A 96 -4.13 12.12 7.33
CA VAL A 96 -3.19 13.00 8.03
C VAL A 96 -1.86 12.23 8.11
N PRO A 97 -0.73 12.82 7.71
CA PRO A 97 0.60 12.21 7.88
C PRO A 97 0.89 11.81 9.33
#